data_AF-A0A0G1KD60-F1
#
_entry.id   AF-A0A0G1KD60-F1
#
_cell.length_a   1.000
_cell.length_b   1.000
_cell.length_c   1.000
_cell.angle_alpha   90.00
_cell.angle_beta   90.00
_cell.angle_gamma   90.00
#
_symmetry.space_group_name_H-M   'P 1'
#
loop_
_entity.id
_entity.type
_entity.pdbx_description
1 polymer ?
#
loop_
_entity_poly.entity_id
_entity_poly.type
_entity_poly.pdbx_seq_one_letter_code
_entity_poly.pdbx_strand_id
1 'polypeptide(L)'
;MQRADILTGGAIIAMLAFSFFGIQSAYAAITNQLDFGDRGEDVTELQTYFSTTPVIYPERLVTGYFGPLTQAAVRRYQTAHGIVSQGTPVSTGYGRVGPRTMASINAQLIGRDESAPLISSINVSTGSTSASVGWMTSEGARGKVYYDTSPIRVSNIFDVNGVFSGEPTVSGILAQYDGVERSAQAVNITGLSPNTTYYYLIVVLDSSNNVSVSLPASFRTNQ
;
A
#
# COMPACT_ATOMS: atom_id res chain seq x y z
N MET A 1 13.19 58.32 -44.18
CA MET A 1 13.14 58.48 -42.71
C MET A 1 11.72 58.08 -42.29
N GLN A 2 11.46 56.81 -41.91
CA GLN A 2 11.45 56.31 -40.52
C GLN A 2 10.55 57.19 -39.62
N ARG A 3 9.49 56.75 -38.94
CA ARG A 3 9.11 55.43 -38.37
C ARG A 3 7.59 55.37 -38.18
N ALA A 4 7.07 54.14 -38.25
CA ALA A 4 5.70 53.77 -37.93
C ALA A 4 5.46 53.75 -36.42
N ASP A 5 4.29 54.24 -36.01
CA ASP A 5 3.81 54.25 -34.64
C ASP A 5 3.07 52.95 -34.28
N ILE A 6 3.59 52.30 -33.23
CA ILE A 6 2.92 51.52 -32.18
C ILE A 6 2.24 50.20 -32.60
N LEU A 7 3.05 49.13 -32.50
CA LEU A 7 2.64 47.74 -32.38
C LEU A 7 1.94 47.46 -31.02
N THR A 8 0.75 46.87 -31.11
CA THR A 8 0.23 45.73 -30.32
C THR A 8 0.65 45.58 -28.85
N GLY A 9 -0.23 46.01 -27.95
CA GLY A 9 -0.30 45.54 -26.57
C GLY A 9 -1.12 44.24 -26.49
N GLY A 10 -0.45 43.13 -26.21
CA GLY A 10 -1.07 41.81 -26.06
C GLY A 10 -0.06 40.76 -25.64
N ALA A 11 0.55 40.94 -24.47
CA ALA A 11 1.33 39.90 -23.83
C ALA A 11 0.36 38.87 -23.22
N ILE A 12 0.24 37.70 -23.85
CA ILE A 12 -0.23 36.49 -23.15
C ILE A 12 0.99 35.59 -22.97
N ILE A 13 1.44 35.55 -21.72
CA ILE A 13 2.45 34.66 -21.19
C ILE A 13 1.88 33.24 -21.14
N ALA A 14 2.66 32.31 -21.72
CA ALA A 14 2.86 30.91 -21.38
C ALA A 14 1.70 30.07 -20.80
N MET A 15 1.48 28.92 -21.43
CA MET A 15 1.62 27.63 -20.72
C MET A 15 1.94 26.53 -21.73
N LEU A 16 3.23 26.24 -21.91
CA LEU A 16 3.67 24.94 -22.41
C LEU A 16 3.41 23.94 -21.28
N ALA A 17 2.33 23.16 -21.40
CA ALA A 17 2.10 22.01 -20.55
C ALA A 17 3.20 20.97 -20.83
N PHE A 18 4.28 21.01 -20.06
CA PHE A 18 5.15 19.86 -19.91
C PHE A 18 4.39 18.81 -19.11
N SER A 19 3.68 17.94 -19.81
CA SER A 19 3.27 16.65 -19.26
C SER A 19 4.53 15.85 -18.97
N PHE A 20 5.04 15.99 -17.75
CA PHE A 20 5.89 14.96 -17.15
C PHE A 20 5.00 13.73 -16.93
N PHE A 21 4.95 12.84 -17.93
CA PHE A 21 4.70 11.44 -17.64
C PHE A 21 5.85 11.01 -16.71
N GLY A 22 5.53 10.89 -15.42
CA GLY A 22 6.47 10.34 -14.45
C GLY A 22 6.85 8.95 -14.92
N ILE A 23 8.12 8.76 -15.28
CA ILE A 23 8.69 7.43 -15.37
C ILE A 23 8.77 6.97 -13.91
N GLN A 24 7.74 6.26 -13.46
CA GLN A 24 7.84 5.45 -12.26
C GLN A 24 8.90 4.41 -12.60
N SER A 25 10.12 4.57 -12.09
CA SER A 25 11.15 3.54 -12.20
C SER A 25 10.59 2.30 -11.53
N ALA A 26 10.19 1.31 -12.33
CA ALA A 26 9.90 -0.01 -11.83
C ALA A 26 11.24 -0.58 -11.35
N TYR A 27 11.39 -0.74 -10.04
CA TYR A 27 12.56 -1.41 -9.51
C TYR A 27 12.52 -2.88 -9.93
N ALA A 28 13.64 -3.41 -10.40
CA ALA A 28 13.79 -4.84 -10.65
C ALA A 28 13.96 -5.59 -9.32
N ALA A 29 13.51 -6.84 -9.24
CA ALA A 29 13.80 -7.65 -8.06
C ALA A 29 15.29 -8.00 -8.01
N ILE A 30 15.90 -7.91 -6.84
CA ILE A 30 17.23 -8.44 -6.57
C ILE A 30 17.15 -9.96 -6.60
N THR A 31 17.93 -10.61 -7.47
CA THR A 31 17.86 -12.07 -7.65
C THR A 31 19.01 -12.82 -6.96
N ASN A 32 20.08 -12.12 -6.57
CA ASN A 32 21.23 -12.68 -5.90
C ASN A 32 21.41 -12.10 -4.49
N GLN A 33 21.95 -12.92 -3.59
CA GLN A 33 22.43 -12.40 -2.31
C GLN A 33 23.63 -11.50 -2.54
N LEU A 34 23.71 -10.39 -1.81
CA LEU A 34 24.76 -9.38 -1.99
C LEU A 34 25.58 -9.21 -0.72
N ASP A 35 26.88 -9.07 -0.88
CA ASP A 35 27.86 -8.85 0.17
C ASP A 35 28.93 -7.83 -0.25
N PHE A 36 29.77 -7.46 0.71
CA PHE A 36 30.89 -6.58 0.48
C PHE A 36 31.78 -7.07 -0.66
N GLY A 37 32.05 -6.18 -1.62
CA GLY A 37 32.86 -6.49 -2.80
C GLY A 37 32.03 -6.74 -4.06
N ASP A 38 30.75 -7.10 -3.92
CA ASP A 38 29.90 -7.46 -5.05
C ASP A 38 29.67 -6.27 -5.99
N ARG A 39 29.44 -6.58 -7.27
CA ARG A 39 29.17 -5.61 -8.33
C ARG A 39 28.10 -6.12 -9.27
N GLY A 40 27.33 -5.21 -9.84
CA GLY A 40 26.40 -5.52 -10.92
C GLY A 40 25.03 -4.88 -10.73
N GLU A 41 24.08 -5.34 -11.54
CA GLU A 41 22.72 -4.78 -11.62
C GLU A 41 21.98 -4.87 -10.29
N ASP A 42 22.02 -6.01 -9.60
CA ASP A 42 21.39 -6.17 -8.28
C ASP A 42 21.91 -5.17 -7.23
N VAL A 43 23.21 -4.81 -7.29
CA VAL A 43 23.79 -3.79 -6.40
C VAL A 43 23.34 -2.39 -6.80
N THR A 44 23.29 -2.11 -8.10
CA THR A 44 22.75 -0.85 -8.63
C THR A 44 21.30 -0.68 -8.19
N GLU A 45 20.51 -1.74 -8.24
CA GLU A 45 19.10 -1.76 -7.86
C GLU A 45 18.92 -1.46 -6.36
N LEU A 46 19.67 -2.18 -5.52
CA LEU A 46 19.72 -1.94 -4.08
C LEU A 46 20.04 -0.48 -3.75
N GLN A 47 21.09 0.06 -4.37
CA GLN A 47 21.54 1.43 -4.12
C GLN A 47 20.54 2.46 -4.64
N THR A 48 19.92 2.22 -5.79
CA THR A 48 18.88 3.08 -6.34
C THR A 48 17.72 3.19 -5.36
N TYR A 49 17.25 2.06 -4.81
CA TYR A 49 16.19 2.07 -3.82
C TYR A 49 16.59 2.76 -2.53
N PHE A 50 17.74 2.40 -1.96
CA PHE A 50 18.23 3.05 -0.75
C PHE A 50 18.43 4.56 -0.90
N SER A 51 18.79 5.05 -2.10
CA SER A 51 18.95 6.48 -2.38
C SER A 51 17.67 7.30 -2.17
N THR A 52 16.50 6.65 -2.23
CA THR A 52 15.20 7.30 -1.95
C THR A 52 14.97 7.57 -0.47
N THR A 53 15.74 6.92 0.42
CA THR A 53 15.55 6.95 1.87
C THR A 53 16.80 7.51 2.55
N PRO A 54 16.94 8.85 2.69
CA PRO A 54 18.14 9.49 3.22
C PRO A 54 18.54 9.06 4.63
N VAL A 55 17.59 8.58 5.45
CA VAL A 55 17.90 8.04 6.79
C VAL A 55 18.65 6.70 6.73
N ILE A 56 18.43 5.92 5.68
CA ILE A 56 19.12 4.64 5.44
C ILE A 56 20.43 4.87 4.67
N TYR A 57 20.38 5.64 3.58
CA TYR A 57 21.53 5.86 2.71
C TYR A 57 21.72 7.35 2.34
N PRO A 58 22.22 8.16 3.27
CA PRO A 58 22.45 9.60 3.10
C PRO A 58 23.34 9.95 1.91
N GLU A 59 24.26 9.06 1.56
CA GLU A 59 25.24 9.28 0.50
C GLU A 59 24.58 9.21 -0.89
N ARG A 60 23.48 8.45 -1.03
CA ARG A 60 22.67 8.35 -2.26
C ARG A 60 23.47 7.99 -3.52
N LEU A 61 24.62 7.34 -3.35
CA LEU A 61 25.50 6.97 -4.45
C LEU A 61 25.06 5.65 -5.07
N VAL A 62 24.79 5.67 -6.37
CA VAL A 62 24.51 4.47 -7.17
C VAL A 62 25.72 4.19 -8.05
N THR A 63 26.63 3.34 -7.56
CA THR A 63 27.90 3.00 -8.22
C THR A 63 27.89 1.60 -8.82
N GLY A 64 26.90 0.77 -8.47
CA GLY A 64 26.88 -0.65 -8.80
C GLY A 64 27.95 -1.46 -8.07
N TYR A 65 28.59 -0.89 -7.03
CA TYR A 65 29.60 -1.56 -6.19
C TYR A 65 29.22 -1.55 -4.72
N PHE A 66 29.16 -2.74 -4.13
CA PHE A 66 28.81 -2.95 -2.73
C PHE A 66 30.04 -2.68 -1.85
N GLY A 67 30.29 -1.40 -1.60
CA GLY A 67 31.37 -0.92 -0.74
C GLY A 67 30.95 -0.67 0.71
N PRO A 68 31.81 0.00 1.51
CA PRO A 68 31.55 0.29 2.92
C PRO A 68 30.23 1.06 3.17
N LEU A 69 29.89 1.99 2.27
CA LEU A 69 28.68 2.82 2.40
C LEU A 69 27.41 1.99 2.16
N THR A 70 27.41 1.12 1.15
CA THR A 70 26.30 0.21 0.89
C THR A 70 26.14 -0.79 2.03
N GLN A 71 27.25 -1.31 2.58
CA GLN A 71 27.20 -2.17 3.76
C GLN A 71 26.60 -1.45 4.99
N ALA A 72 26.99 -0.19 5.22
CA ALA A 72 26.42 0.61 6.29
C ALA A 72 24.91 0.86 6.09
N ALA A 73 24.47 1.12 4.85
CA ALA A 73 23.06 1.26 4.50
C ALA A 73 22.28 -0.04 4.76
N VAL A 74 22.82 -1.20 4.37
CA VAL A 74 22.20 -2.50 4.66
C VAL A 74 22.05 -2.72 6.17
N ARG A 75 23.06 -2.39 6.98
CA ARG A 75 22.97 -2.48 8.45
C ARG A 75 21.86 -1.59 9.02
N ARG A 76 21.77 -0.34 8.54
CA ARG A 76 20.70 0.60 8.95
C ARG A 76 19.33 0.06 8.57
N TYR A 77 19.18 -0.43 7.33
CA TYR A 77 17.95 -1.03 6.83
C TYR A 77 17.54 -2.24 7.70
N GLN A 78 18.46 -3.18 7.92
CA GLN A 78 18.19 -4.36 8.74
C GLN A 78 17.78 -4.00 10.18
N THR A 79 18.36 -2.94 10.75
CA THR A 79 18.00 -2.45 12.08
C THR A 79 16.62 -1.80 12.08
N ALA A 80 16.33 -0.95 11.09
CA ALA A 80 15.06 -0.24 10.95
C ALA A 80 13.87 -1.19 10.72
N HIS A 81 14.10 -2.28 9.98
CA HIS A 81 13.09 -3.29 9.66
C HIS A 81 13.10 -4.51 10.60
N GLY A 82 13.82 -4.46 11.73
CA GLY A 82 13.80 -5.53 12.73
C GLY A 82 14.35 -6.89 12.27
N ILE A 83 15.18 -6.92 11.23
CA ILE A 83 15.73 -8.16 10.65
C ILE A 83 16.90 -8.67 11.51
N VAL A 84 17.88 -7.79 11.74
CA VAL A 84 19.07 -8.04 12.56
C VAL A 84 19.71 -6.69 12.91
N SER A 85 20.15 -6.54 14.16
CA SER A 85 20.71 -5.28 14.68
C SER A 85 22.15 -5.41 15.20
N GLN A 86 22.72 -6.61 15.21
CA GLN A 86 24.06 -6.88 15.74
C GLN A 86 24.69 -8.14 15.14
N GLY A 87 26.00 -8.31 15.38
CA GLY A 87 26.80 -9.41 14.86
C GLY A 87 27.58 -9.01 13.61
N THR A 88 27.86 -10.00 12.75
CA THR A 88 28.69 -9.80 11.54
C THR A 88 27.99 -10.36 10.31
N PRO A 89 28.43 -10.00 9.08
CA PRO A 89 27.90 -10.59 7.85
C PRO A 89 27.94 -12.12 7.87
N VAL A 90 29.00 -12.70 8.44
CA VAL A 90 29.19 -14.17 8.50
C VAL A 90 28.35 -14.82 9.59
N SER A 91 28.23 -14.20 10.77
CA SER A 91 27.57 -14.83 11.93
C SER A 91 26.06 -14.66 11.93
N THR A 92 25.57 -13.47 11.58
CA THR A 92 24.15 -13.10 11.68
C THR A 92 23.59 -12.53 10.39
N GLY A 93 24.42 -12.31 9.37
CA GLY A 93 24.04 -11.60 8.15
C GLY A 93 24.04 -10.07 8.31
N TYR A 94 24.53 -9.52 9.43
CA TYR A 94 24.49 -8.07 9.68
C TYR A 94 25.40 -7.29 8.72
N GLY A 95 24.80 -6.55 7.79
CA GLY A 95 25.47 -5.87 6.68
C GLY A 95 25.54 -6.67 5.37
N ARG A 96 24.93 -7.87 5.31
CA ARG A 96 24.79 -8.67 4.09
C ARG A 96 23.34 -8.67 3.63
N VAL A 97 23.09 -8.62 2.32
CA VAL A 97 21.77 -8.92 1.74
C VAL A 97 21.64 -10.44 1.60
N GLY A 98 21.43 -11.12 2.73
CA GLY A 98 21.08 -12.55 2.77
C GLY A 98 19.60 -12.79 2.45
N PRO A 99 19.10 -14.05 2.45
CA PRO A 99 17.75 -14.38 1.99
C PRO A 99 16.62 -13.56 2.65
N ARG A 100 16.69 -13.35 3.97
CA ARG A 100 15.69 -12.57 4.71
C ARG A 100 15.72 -11.08 4.34
N THR A 101 16.91 -10.50 4.23
CA THR A 101 17.08 -9.09 3.84
C THR A 101 16.69 -8.88 2.37
N MET A 102 17.06 -9.80 1.49
CA MET A 102 16.67 -9.79 0.08
C MET A 102 15.15 -9.87 -0.09
N ALA A 103 14.47 -10.76 0.64
CA ALA A 103 13.02 -10.86 0.61
C ALA A 103 12.34 -9.56 1.05
N SER A 104 12.82 -8.96 2.15
CA SER A 104 12.29 -7.70 2.67
C SER A 104 12.53 -6.53 1.70
N ILE A 105 13.72 -6.44 1.08
CA ILE A 105 14.01 -5.40 0.09
C ILE A 105 13.17 -5.62 -1.16
N ASN A 106 13.08 -6.85 -1.67
CA ASN A 106 12.28 -7.14 -2.85
C ASN A 106 10.80 -6.84 -2.65
N ALA A 107 10.24 -7.05 -1.46
CA ALA A 107 8.89 -6.62 -1.15
C ALA A 107 8.73 -5.10 -1.37
N GLN A 108 9.70 -4.31 -0.91
CA GLN A 108 9.70 -2.86 -1.09
C GLN A 108 9.99 -2.41 -2.54
N LEU A 109 10.90 -3.09 -3.25
CA LEU A 109 11.26 -2.77 -4.65
C LEU A 109 10.09 -3.00 -5.60
N ILE A 110 9.46 -4.17 -5.51
CA ILE A 110 8.38 -4.55 -6.41
C ILE A 110 7.03 -3.93 -6.02
N GLY A 111 7.03 -3.00 -5.05
CA GLY A 111 5.83 -2.33 -4.58
C GLY A 111 4.84 -3.24 -3.88
N ARG A 112 5.30 -4.31 -3.21
CA ARG A 112 4.47 -4.97 -2.20
C ARG A 112 4.38 -4.03 -1.02
N ASP A 113 3.35 -3.19 -1.05
CA ASP A 113 2.79 -2.69 0.17
C ASP A 113 2.49 -3.90 1.06
N GLU A 114 2.98 -3.90 2.29
CA GLU A 114 2.70 -4.93 3.30
C GLU A 114 1.75 -4.40 4.39
N SER A 115 1.37 -3.11 4.32
CA SER A 115 0.52 -2.47 5.30
C SER A 115 -0.94 -2.58 4.86
N ALA A 116 -1.79 -3.11 5.73
CA ALA A 116 -3.22 -3.11 5.44
C ALA A 116 -3.84 -1.72 5.66
N PRO A 117 -4.81 -1.31 4.83
CA PRO A 117 -5.52 -0.04 5.01
C PRO A 117 -6.26 0.02 6.36
N LEU A 118 -6.13 1.11 7.11
CA LEU A 118 -6.88 1.31 8.34
C LEU A 118 -8.31 1.79 8.06
N ILE A 119 -9.31 1.05 8.55
CA ILE A 119 -10.72 1.44 8.48
C ILE A 119 -11.03 2.47 9.58
N SER A 120 -11.71 3.56 9.22
CA SER A 120 -12.15 4.59 10.16
C SER A 120 -13.50 5.20 9.75
N SER A 121 -14.08 6.01 10.64
CA SER A 121 -15.28 6.81 10.35
C SER A 121 -16.46 6.00 9.81
N ILE A 122 -16.69 4.80 10.34
CA ILE A 122 -17.80 3.93 9.92
C ILE A 122 -19.13 4.59 10.30
N ASN A 123 -20.01 4.77 9.31
CA ASN A 123 -21.36 5.28 9.49
C ASN A 123 -22.37 4.39 8.77
N VAL A 124 -23.55 4.19 9.38
CA VAL A 124 -24.65 3.43 8.78
C VAL A 124 -25.91 4.28 8.79
N SER A 125 -26.55 4.44 7.62
CA SER A 125 -27.88 5.03 7.50
C SER A 125 -28.87 3.96 7.03
N THR A 126 -30.07 3.93 7.62
CA THR A 126 -31.06 2.88 7.39
C THR A 126 -32.35 3.43 6.79
N GLY A 127 -32.88 2.72 5.80
CA GLY A 127 -34.26 2.79 5.35
C GLY A 127 -35.08 1.64 5.94
N SER A 128 -36.34 1.50 5.50
CA SER A 128 -37.17 0.35 5.86
C SER A 128 -36.72 -0.93 5.14
N THR A 129 -36.20 -0.83 3.91
CA THR A 129 -35.77 -1.99 3.10
C THR A 129 -34.35 -1.86 2.56
N SER A 130 -33.57 -0.94 3.11
CA SER A 130 -32.21 -0.65 2.66
C SER A 130 -31.32 -0.14 3.79
N ALA A 131 -30.02 -0.19 3.55
CA ALA A 131 -29.02 0.48 4.38
C ALA A 131 -27.87 0.99 3.50
N SER A 132 -27.22 2.07 3.91
CA SER A 132 -25.98 2.55 3.32
C SER A 132 -24.89 2.53 4.38
N VAL A 133 -23.81 1.80 4.12
CA VAL A 133 -22.64 1.69 5.01
C VAL A 133 -21.51 2.50 4.38
N GLY A 134 -21.10 3.58 5.04
CA GLY A 134 -19.98 4.43 4.63
C GLY A 134 -18.80 4.31 5.60
N TRP A 135 -17.58 4.49 5.08
CA TRP A 135 -16.35 4.52 5.89
C TRP A 135 -15.19 5.18 5.12
N MET A 136 -14.09 5.44 5.84
CA MET A 136 -12.84 5.94 5.28
C MET A 136 -11.72 4.89 5.42
N THR A 137 -10.74 4.92 4.52
CA THR A 137 -9.48 4.15 4.61
C THR A 137 -8.26 5.07 4.59
N SER A 138 -7.16 4.64 5.23
CA SER A 138 -5.89 5.39 5.26
C SER A 138 -5.23 5.56 3.89
N GLU A 139 -5.65 4.77 2.90
CA GLU A 139 -5.16 4.77 1.52
C GLU A 139 -6.26 4.30 0.55
N GLY A 140 -5.95 4.29 -0.75
CA GLY A 140 -6.85 3.77 -1.78
C GLY A 140 -7.06 2.27 -1.61
N ALA A 141 -8.29 1.86 -1.31
CA ALA A 141 -8.66 0.46 -1.14
C ALA A 141 -10.00 0.17 -1.81
N ARG A 142 -10.26 -1.10 -2.14
CA ARG A 142 -11.55 -1.63 -2.55
C ARG A 142 -12.33 -2.06 -1.32
N GLY A 143 -13.60 -1.69 -1.27
CA GLY A 143 -14.48 -1.93 -0.13
C GLY A 143 -15.55 -2.98 -0.37
N LYS A 144 -15.72 -3.91 0.58
CA LYS A 144 -16.81 -4.90 0.60
C LYS A 144 -17.56 -4.86 1.93
N VAL A 145 -18.86 -5.12 1.87
CA VAL A 145 -19.71 -5.30 3.07
C VAL A 145 -20.39 -6.66 2.99
N TYR A 146 -20.21 -7.45 4.04
CA TYR A 146 -20.95 -8.69 4.26
C TYR A 146 -22.02 -8.44 5.31
N TYR A 147 -23.22 -8.98 5.11
CA TYR A 147 -24.35 -8.81 6.02
C TYR A 147 -25.23 -10.04 6.11
N ASP A 148 -25.90 -10.22 7.25
CA ASP A 148 -26.85 -11.32 7.50
C ASP A 148 -27.74 -10.97 8.70
N THR A 149 -28.85 -11.67 8.89
CA THR A 149 -29.65 -11.67 10.11
C THR A 149 -29.00 -12.48 11.25
N SER A 150 -28.02 -13.32 10.94
CA SER A 150 -27.17 -14.01 11.91
C SER A 150 -25.82 -13.30 12.10
N PRO A 151 -25.15 -13.42 13.26
CA PRO A 151 -23.86 -12.75 13.44
C PRO A 151 -22.80 -13.26 12.46
N ILE A 152 -22.04 -12.35 11.85
CA ILE A 152 -21.02 -12.66 10.84
C ILE A 152 -19.84 -13.41 11.47
N ARG A 153 -19.23 -14.33 10.71
CA ARG A 153 -18.00 -15.06 11.04
C ARG A 153 -16.97 -14.83 9.95
N VAL A 154 -15.70 -14.82 10.35
CA VAL A 154 -14.55 -14.77 9.46
C VAL A 154 -13.71 -16.01 9.70
N SER A 155 -13.39 -16.75 8.64
CA SER A 155 -12.49 -17.91 8.65
C SER A 155 -11.30 -17.70 7.72
N ASN A 156 -10.17 -18.34 8.05
CA ASN A 156 -8.86 -18.21 7.40
C ASN A 156 -8.30 -16.78 7.38
N ILE A 157 -7.73 -16.38 8.51
CA ILE A 157 -7.24 -15.02 8.75
C ILE A 157 -5.69 -14.94 8.68
N PHE A 158 -4.97 -16.08 8.62
CA PHE A 158 -3.51 -16.09 8.75
C PHE A 158 -2.82 -17.01 7.74
N ASP A 159 -1.81 -16.50 7.04
CA ASP A 159 -0.74 -17.34 6.50
C ASP A 159 0.22 -17.80 7.61
N VAL A 160 1.20 -18.65 7.29
CA VAL A 160 2.15 -19.21 8.28
C VAL A 160 3.01 -18.16 8.99
N ASN A 161 3.00 -16.92 8.50
CA ASN A 161 3.75 -15.79 9.04
C ASN A 161 2.85 -14.77 9.77
N GLY A 162 1.54 -15.03 9.86
CA GLY A 162 0.58 -14.09 10.45
C GLY A 162 0.31 -12.86 9.59
N VAL A 163 0.65 -12.90 8.31
CA VAL A 163 0.48 -11.81 7.34
C VAL A 163 -0.76 -12.08 6.49
N PHE A 164 -1.53 -11.02 6.23
CA PHE A 164 -2.81 -11.05 5.52
C PHE A 164 -2.63 -10.90 4.01
N SER A 165 -2.10 -11.90 3.33
CA SER A 165 -2.00 -11.89 1.86
C SER A 165 -3.12 -12.74 1.24
N GLY A 166 -4.36 -12.24 1.24
CA GLY A 166 -5.49 -12.91 0.59
C GLY A 166 -6.87 -12.52 1.14
N GLU A 167 -7.92 -12.67 0.32
CA GLU A 167 -9.29 -12.39 0.77
C GLU A 167 -9.75 -13.39 1.85
N PRO A 168 -10.27 -12.92 3.00
CA PRO A 168 -10.77 -13.80 4.04
C PRO A 168 -12.07 -14.47 3.59
N THR A 169 -12.34 -15.65 4.12
CA THR A 169 -13.68 -16.26 3.97
C THR A 169 -14.61 -15.63 4.99
N VAL A 170 -15.68 -14.99 4.53
CA VAL A 170 -16.66 -14.30 5.39
C VAL A 170 -18.05 -14.92 5.19
N SER A 171 -18.76 -15.19 6.28
CA SER A 171 -20.14 -15.71 6.22
C SER A 171 -21.14 -14.61 5.81
N GLY A 172 -22.36 -15.02 5.48
CA GLY A 172 -23.46 -14.12 5.14
C GLY A 172 -23.49 -13.75 3.66
N ILE A 173 -24.18 -12.67 3.35
CA ILE A 173 -24.42 -12.20 1.98
C ILE A 173 -23.45 -11.06 1.68
N LEU A 174 -22.73 -11.13 0.56
CA LEU A 174 -21.93 -10.03 0.05
C LEU A 174 -22.85 -9.00 -0.61
N ALA A 175 -22.81 -7.75 -0.12
CA ALA A 175 -23.49 -6.64 -0.76
C ALA A 175 -22.85 -6.28 -2.11
N GLN A 176 -23.63 -5.63 -2.99
CA GLN A 176 -23.12 -5.15 -4.26
C GLN A 176 -22.02 -4.10 -4.02
N TYR A 177 -20.88 -4.26 -4.68
CA TYR A 177 -19.74 -3.35 -4.62
C TYR A 177 -19.18 -3.11 -6.03
N ASP A 178 -18.50 -1.99 -6.25
CA ASP A 178 -18.02 -1.56 -7.57
C ASP A 178 -16.56 -1.95 -7.85
N GLY A 179 -15.83 -2.42 -6.82
CA GLY A 179 -14.45 -2.85 -6.92
C GLY A 179 -13.45 -1.73 -7.20
N VAL A 180 -13.85 -0.46 -7.02
CA VAL A 180 -12.99 0.69 -7.30
C VAL A 180 -12.25 1.12 -6.05
N GLU A 181 -10.96 1.45 -6.23
CA GLU A 181 -10.09 1.92 -5.18
C GLU A 181 -10.32 3.39 -4.86
N ARG A 182 -10.63 3.68 -3.60
CA ARG A 182 -10.79 5.03 -3.07
C ARG A 182 -10.68 5.03 -1.55
N SER A 183 -10.31 6.17 -0.98
CA SER A 183 -10.18 6.36 0.47
C SER A 183 -11.50 6.68 1.17
N ALA A 184 -12.54 7.04 0.43
CA ALA A 184 -13.90 7.22 0.92
C ALA A 184 -14.82 6.20 0.25
N GLN A 185 -15.39 5.29 1.04
CA GLN A 185 -16.16 4.15 0.55
C GLN A 185 -17.61 4.24 1.01
N ALA A 186 -18.52 3.74 0.17
CA ALA A 186 -19.92 3.59 0.49
C ALA A 186 -20.50 2.38 -0.24
N VAL A 187 -21.20 1.51 0.50
CA VAL A 187 -21.89 0.33 -0.04
C VAL A 187 -23.36 0.40 0.34
N ASN A 188 -24.22 0.28 -0.67
CA ASN A 188 -25.66 0.26 -0.51
C ASN A 188 -26.18 -1.19 -0.49
N ILE A 189 -27.01 -1.48 0.50
CA ILE A 189 -27.67 -2.77 0.69
C ILE A 189 -29.16 -2.55 0.47
N THR A 190 -29.78 -3.37 -0.38
CA THR A 190 -31.20 -3.27 -0.75
C THR A 190 -31.91 -4.61 -0.53
N GLY A 191 -33.25 -4.60 -0.55
CA GLY A 191 -34.06 -5.81 -0.39
C GLY A 191 -34.10 -6.34 1.05
N LEU A 192 -33.84 -5.49 2.04
CA LEU A 192 -33.89 -5.85 3.45
C LEU A 192 -35.35 -5.91 3.94
N SER A 193 -35.60 -6.69 4.99
CA SER A 193 -36.89 -6.72 5.67
C SER A 193 -37.00 -5.51 6.62
N PRO A 194 -38.17 -4.84 6.71
CA PRO A 194 -38.41 -3.79 7.71
C PRO A 194 -38.29 -4.28 9.14
N ASN A 195 -37.97 -3.37 10.06
CA ASN A 195 -37.85 -3.62 11.49
C ASN A 195 -37.01 -4.88 11.84
N THR A 196 -35.94 -5.12 11.09
CA THR A 196 -35.11 -6.33 11.18
C THR A 196 -33.67 -5.95 11.52
N THR A 197 -33.07 -6.66 12.47
CA THR A 197 -31.66 -6.47 12.83
C THR A 197 -30.78 -7.28 11.90
N TYR A 198 -29.78 -6.61 11.32
CA TYR A 198 -28.75 -7.22 10.49
C TYR A 198 -27.39 -7.00 11.14
N TYR A 199 -26.56 -8.03 11.13
CA TYR A 199 -25.14 -7.97 11.46
C TYR A 199 -24.35 -7.74 10.18
N TYR A 200 -23.28 -6.97 10.27
CA TYR A 200 -22.42 -6.67 9.13
C TYR A 200 -20.95 -6.64 9.51
N LEU A 201 -20.12 -6.76 8.48
CA LEU A 201 -18.67 -6.70 8.54
C LEU A 201 -18.13 -6.01 7.29
N ILE A 202 -17.13 -5.15 7.46
CA ILE A 202 -16.44 -4.48 6.36
C ILE A 202 -15.11 -5.20 6.11
N VAL A 203 -14.83 -5.49 4.85
CA VAL A 203 -13.52 -5.99 4.38
C VAL A 203 -12.99 -4.98 3.37
N VAL A 204 -11.75 -4.52 3.57
CA VAL A 204 -11.06 -3.63 2.65
C VAL A 204 -9.77 -4.27 2.15
N LEU A 205 -9.46 -4.04 0.87
CA LEU A 205 -8.25 -4.54 0.22
C LEU A 205 -7.59 -3.41 -0.56
N ASP A 206 -6.31 -3.15 -0.33
CA ASP A 206 -5.55 -2.23 -1.18
C ASP A 206 -5.20 -2.86 -2.55
N SER A 207 -4.42 -2.13 -3.34
CA SER A 207 -3.89 -2.56 -4.64
C SER A 207 -2.89 -3.73 -4.56
N SER A 208 -2.24 -3.91 -3.42
CA SER A 208 -1.33 -5.02 -3.11
C SER A 208 -2.05 -6.23 -2.49
N ASN A 209 -3.36 -6.12 -2.25
CA ASN A 209 -4.24 -7.07 -1.57
C ASN A 209 -3.93 -7.28 -0.09
N ASN A 210 -3.35 -6.30 0.61
CA ASN A 210 -3.36 -6.37 2.07
C ASN A 210 -4.79 -6.13 2.56
N VAL A 211 -5.20 -6.93 3.54
CA VAL A 211 -6.58 -6.94 4.00
C VAL A 211 -6.70 -6.36 5.39
N SER A 212 -7.71 -5.51 5.57
CA SER A 212 -8.18 -5.09 6.88
C SER A 212 -9.67 -5.38 7.02
N VAL A 213 -10.07 -5.76 8.22
CA VAL A 213 -11.43 -6.20 8.54
C VAL A 213 -11.93 -5.42 9.74
N SER A 214 -13.15 -4.88 9.68
CA SER A 214 -13.73 -4.17 10.83
C SER A 214 -14.08 -5.15 11.95
N LEU A 215 -14.37 -4.62 13.14
CA LEU A 215 -15.10 -5.41 14.13
C LEU A 215 -16.51 -5.73 13.61
N PRO A 216 -17.08 -6.91 13.92
CA PRO A 216 -18.49 -7.18 13.64
C PRO A 216 -19.39 -6.16 14.35
N ALA A 217 -20.39 -5.66 13.62
CA ALA A 217 -21.35 -4.69 14.13
C ALA A 217 -22.77 -5.03 13.64
N SER A 218 -23.77 -4.25 14.04
CA SER A 218 -25.16 -4.45 13.62
C SER A 218 -25.91 -3.14 13.41
N PHE A 219 -26.92 -3.17 12.55
CA PHE A 219 -27.91 -2.10 12.40
C PHE A 219 -29.32 -2.70 12.37
N ARG A 220 -30.35 -1.86 12.51
CA ARG A 220 -31.75 -2.27 12.40
C ARG A 220 -32.44 -1.40 11.36
N THR A 221 -33.16 -2.02 10.43
CA THR A 221 -33.99 -1.30 9.45
C THR A 221 -35.16 -0.59 10.13
N ASN A 222 -35.63 0.47 9.49
CA ASN A 222 -36.77 1.24 10.01
C ASN A 222 -38.06 0.41 9.88
N GLN A 223 -39.10 0.86 10.58
CA GLN A 223 -40.45 0.30 10.45
C GLN A 223 -41.07 0.62 9.10
#